data_AF-A0A2N6BNQ2-F1
#
_entry.id   AF-A0A2N6BNQ2-F1
#
_cell.length_a   1.000
_cell.length_b   1.000
_cell.length_c   1.000
_cell.angle_alpha   90.00
_cell.angle_beta   90.00
_cell.angle_gamma   90.00
#
_symmetry.space_group_name_H-M   'P 1'
#
loop_
_entity.id
_entity.type
_entity.pdbx_description
1 polymer ?
#
loop_
_entity_poly.entity_id
_entity_poly.type
_entity_poly.pdbx_seq_one_letter_code
_entity_poly.pdbx_strand_id
1 'polypeptide(L)'
;MIQRGHDIAGAKQAMRAGAMARRRALQAGGGEAAGQAAARIGLSFLGPRAPGAAAGYHAVKSEFDPGALMAALSAAGWVTGLPVVTAAEAPLSFRRWQRGEALEAGVHDIP
;
A
#
# COMPACT_ATOMS: atom_id res chain seq x y z
N MET A 1 -29.92 16.28 -29.96
CA MET A 1 -28.57 16.80 -29.68
C MET A 1 -28.06 16.09 -28.43
N ILE A 2 -27.35 14.97 -28.58
CA ILE A 2 -26.92 14.10 -27.48
C ILE A 2 -25.60 14.65 -26.91
N GLN A 3 -25.59 14.89 -25.59
CA GLN A 3 -24.44 15.39 -24.82
C GLN A 3 -23.23 14.44 -24.94
N ARG A 4 -22.05 15.01 -25.23
CA ARG A 4 -20.75 14.33 -25.24
C ARG A 4 -20.49 13.71 -23.86
N GLY A 5 -20.42 12.39 -23.77
CA GLY A 5 -19.91 11.70 -22.59
C GLY A 5 -18.45 12.06 -22.37
N HIS A 6 -18.09 12.47 -21.14
CA HIS A 6 -16.70 12.73 -20.77
C HIS A 6 -15.88 11.45 -20.94
N ASP A 7 -14.70 11.55 -21.59
CA ASP A 7 -13.72 10.47 -21.62
C ASP A 7 -13.07 10.30 -20.25
N ILE A 8 -13.78 9.60 -19.35
CA ILE A 8 -13.30 9.29 -18.01
C ILE A 8 -12.07 8.37 -18.07
N ALA A 9 -11.97 7.50 -19.08
CA ALA A 9 -10.85 6.58 -19.22
C ALA A 9 -9.54 7.34 -19.52
N GLY A 10 -9.57 8.23 -20.51
CA GLY A 10 -8.45 9.11 -20.84
C GLY A 10 -8.07 10.04 -19.69
N ALA A 11 -9.07 10.64 -19.01
CA ALA A 11 -8.82 11.48 -17.83
C ALA A 11 -8.11 10.70 -16.70
N LYS A 12 -8.56 9.47 -16.40
CA LYS A 12 -7.91 8.60 -15.41
C LYS A 12 -6.48 8.24 -15.84
N GLN A 13 -6.25 7.95 -17.11
CA GLN A 13 -4.91 7.64 -17.63
C GLN A 13 -3.96 8.82 -17.45
N ALA A 14 -4.37 10.04 -17.82
CA ALA A 14 -3.58 11.26 -17.65
C ALA A 14 -3.25 11.51 -16.17
N MET A 15 -4.23 11.37 -15.27
CA MET A 15 -4.01 11.52 -13.82
C MET A 15 -3.04 10.47 -13.26
N ARG A 16 -3.14 9.21 -13.70
CA ARG A 16 -2.19 8.15 -13.29
C ARG A 16 -0.76 8.48 -13.73
N ALA A 17 -0.57 8.93 -14.97
CA ALA A 17 0.74 9.34 -15.48
C ALA A 17 1.35 10.46 -14.62
N GLY A 18 0.57 11.52 -14.35
CA GLY A 18 1.03 12.62 -13.49
C GLY A 18 1.31 12.19 -12.04
N ALA A 19 0.49 11.29 -11.46
CA ALA A 19 0.72 10.74 -10.13
C ALA A 19 2.00 9.89 -10.06
N MET A 20 2.27 9.08 -11.08
CA MET A 20 3.51 8.29 -11.17
C MET A 20 4.75 9.18 -11.24
N ALA A 21 4.75 10.23 -12.07
CA ALA A 21 5.87 11.16 -12.17
C ALA A 21 6.18 11.86 -10.83
N ARG A 22 5.15 12.36 -10.15
CA ARG A 22 5.29 13.00 -8.83
C ARG A 22 5.84 12.04 -7.77
N ARG A 23 5.31 10.81 -7.72
CA ARG A 23 5.80 9.78 -6.77
C ARG A 23 7.27 9.43 -6.99
N ARG A 24 7.71 9.29 -8.25
CA ARG A 24 9.12 9.03 -8.58
C ARG A 24 10.03 10.17 -8.08
N ALA A 25 9.62 11.43 -8.28
CA ALA A 25 10.38 12.57 -7.80
C ALA A 25 10.47 12.61 -6.26
N LEU A 26 9.38 12.31 -5.55
CA LEU A 26 9.36 12.25 -4.09
C LEU A 26 10.21 11.10 -3.53
N GLN A 27 10.14 9.91 -4.14
CA GLN A 27 10.91 8.76 -3.68
C GLN A 27 12.41 9.01 -3.75
N ALA A 28 12.88 9.63 -4.83
CA ALA A 28 14.28 10.04 -4.99
C ALA A 28 14.75 11.03 -3.91
N GLY A 29 13.83 11.77 -3.27
CA GLY A 29 14.11 12.80 -2.27
C GLY A 29 13.94 12.38 -0.81
N GLY A 30 13.59 11.12 -0.49
CA GLY A 30 13.47 10.69 0.92
C GLY A 30 12.39 9.65 1.24
N GLY A 31 12.16 8.68 0.36
CA GLY A 31 11.09 7.67 0.54
C GLY A 31 11.15 6.91 1.88
N GLU A 32 12.35 6.55 2.36
CA GLU A 32 12.53 5.83 3.63
C GLU A 32 12.12 6.67 4.85
N ALA A 33 12.46 7.96 4.85
CA ALA A 33 12.10 8.88 5.93
C ALA A 33 10.57 9.01 6.07
N ALA A 34 9.83 8.94 4.97
CA ALA A 34 8.37 8.95 4.98
C ALA A 34 7.80 7.70 5.67
N GLY A 35 8.33 6.51 5.38
CA GLY A 35 7.91 5.26 6.03
C GLY A 35 8.13 5.30 7.54
N GLN A 36 9.30 5.80 7.97
CA GLN A 36 9.60 5.96 9.39
C GLN A 36 8.72 7.03 10.07
N ALA A 37 8.41 8.12 9.36
CA ALA A 37 7.48 9.13 9.86
C ALA A 37 6.09 8.52 10.07
N ALA A 38 5.60 7.72 9.12
CA ALA A 38 4.34 7.02 9.24
C ALA A 38 4.34 6.03 10.41
N ALA A 39 5.43 5.32 10.68
CA ALA A 39 5.53 4.45 11.85
C ALA A 39 5.39 5.24 13.17
N ARG A 40 5.99 6.43 13.25
CA ARG A 40 5.90 7.29 14.46
C ARG A 40 4.51 7.85 14.72
N ILE A 41 3.78 8.22 13.67
CA ILE A 41 2.46 8.86 13.83
C ILE A 41 1.29 7.89 13.64
N GLY A 42 1.49 6.78 12.94
CA GLY A 42 0.41 5.92 12.45
C GLY A 42 -0.43 5.30 13.57
N LEU A 43 0.21 4.90 14.68
CA LEU A 43 -0.50 4.33 15.82
C LEU A 43 -1.43 5.36 16.49
N SER A 44 -1.12 6.65 16.45
CA SER A 44 -1.97 7.67 17.10
C SER A 44 -3.34 7.78 16.41
N PHE A 45 -3.43 7.48 15.11
CA PHE A 45 -4.69 7.44 14.38
C PHE A 45 -5.63 6.30 14.84
N LEU A 46 -5.07 5.26 15.46
CA LEU A 46 -5.88 4.15 15.98
C LEU A 46 -6.61 4.54 17.27
N GLY A 47 -6.12 5.57 17.97
CA GLY A 47 -6.69 6.05 19.23
C GLY A 47 -6.65 4.96 20.32
N PRO A 48 -7.67 4.87 21.20
CA PRO A 48 -7.72 3.90 22.29
C PRO A 48 -8.16 2.50 21.86
N ARG A 49 -8.15 2.18 20.55
CA ARG A 49 -8.62 0.87 20.07
C ARG A 49 -7.69 -0.23 20.54
N ALA A 50 -8.29 -1.31 21.05
CA ALA A 50 -7.58 -2.55 21.29
C ALA A 50 -7.02 -3.10 19.95
N PRO A 51 -5.89 -3.83 19.98
CA PRO A 51 -5.33 -4.43 18.79
C PRO A 51 -6.31 -5.36 18.08
N GLY A 52 -6.44 -5.17 16.77
CA GLY A 52 -7.23 -6.02 15.87
C GLY A 52 -6.37 -6.48 14.70
N ALA A 53 -6.95 -6.47 13.50
CA ALA A 53 -6.22 -6.74 12.26
C ALA A 53 -5.98 -5.46 11.45
N ALA A 54 -4.80 -5.35 10.84
CA ALA A 54 -4.43 -4.27 9.94
C ALA A 54 -3.87 -4.83 8.62
N ALA A 55 -4.42 -4.39 7.50
CA ALA A 55 -3.94 -4.76 6.18
C ALA A 55 -2.93 -3.73 5.67
N GLY A 56 -1.83 -4.22 5.09
CA GLY A 56 -0.89 -3.41 4.32
C GLY A 56 -0.78 -3.90 2.89
N TYR A 57 0.28 -3.51 2.21
CA TYR A 57 0.66 -4.01 0.89
C TYR A 57 2.19 -4.03 0.79
N HIS A 58 2.71 -4.83 -0.14
CA HIS A 58 4.12 -4.77 -0.49
C HIS A 58 4.33 -3.68 -1.53
N ALA A 59 5.12 -2.66 -1.20
CA ALA A 59 5.28 -1.49 -2.05
C ALA A 59 6.09 -1.83 -3.30
N VAL A 60 5.62 -1.37 -4.46
CA VAL A 60 6.34 -1.55 -5.72
C VAL A 60 6.73 -0.23 -6.37
N LYS A 61 7.85 -0.26 -7.11
CA LYS A 61 8.37 0.90 -7.86
C LYS A 61 8.54 2.11 -6.93
N SER A 62 7.72 3.15 -7.14
CA SER A 62 7.75 4.41 -6.41
C SER A 62 6.58 4.60 -5.47
N GLU A 63 5.99 3.52 -5.02
CA GLU A 63 4.99 3.56 -3.97
C GLU A 63 5.61 3.95 -2.63
N PHE A 64 4.75 4.46 -1.75
CA PHE A 64 5.11 4.65 -0.36
C PHE A 64 5.32 3.27 0.27
N ASP A 65 6.41 3.09 1.03
CA ASP A 65 6.67 1.82 1.72
C ASP A 65 6.03 1.81 3.12
N PRO A 66 4.96 1.03 3.35
CA PRO A 66 4.31 0.92 4.65
C PRO A 66 5.07 -0.01 5.61
N GLY A 67 6.17 -0.65 5.20
CA GLY A 67 6.84 -1.70 5.96
C GLY A 67 7.20 -1.29 7.38
N ALA A 68 7.66 -0.05 7.60
CA ALA A 68 7.97 0.48 8.93
C ALA A 68 6.72 0.59 9.82
N LEU A 69 5.61 1.09 9.28
CA LEU A 69 4.34 1.17 9.98
C LEU A 69 3.77 -0.23 10.29
N MET A 70 3.85 -1.16 9.32
CA MET A 70 3.42 -2.56 9.52
C MET A 70 4.20 -3.24 10.65
N ALA A 71 5.51 -3.01 10.73
CA ALA A 71 6.32 -3.51 11.84
C ALA A 71 5.92 -2.90 13.18
N ALA A 72 5.66 -1.58 13.22
CA ALA A 72 5.21 -0.90 14.45
C ALA A 72 3.82 -1.39 14.92
N LEU A 73 2.89 -1.62 14.00
CA LEU A 73 1.57 -2.20 14.30
C LEU A 73 1.70 -3.59 14.89
N SER A 74 2.50 -4.45 14.25
CA SER A 74 2.77 -5.81 14.75
C SER A 74 3.41 -5.79 16.14
N ALA A 75 4.36 -4.88 16.39
CA ALA A 75 4.99 -4.72 17.70
C ALA A 75 4.01 -4.24 18.79
N ALA A 76 2.97 -3.50 18.40
CA ALA A 76 1.88 -3.08 19.28
C ALA A 76 0.76 -4.12 19.44
N GLY A 77 0.97 -5.35 18.97
CA GLY A 77 0.04 -6.47 19.15
C GLY A 77 -1.04 -6.59 18.06
N TRP A 78 -0.98 -5.79 16.99
CA TRP A 78 -1.90 -5.93 15.87
C TRP A 78 -1.51 -7.14 14.99
N VAL A 79 -2.52 -7.84 14.47
CA VAL A 79 -2.32 -8.84 13.42
C VAL A 79 -2.19 -8.10 12.10
N THR A 80 -1.02 -8.17 11.47
CA THR A 80 -0.79 -7.59 10.15
C THR A 80 -0.96 -8.61 9.04
N GLY A 81 -1.37 -8.15 7.85
CA GLY A 81 -1.49 -9.02 6.68
C GLY A 81 -1.24 -8.31 5.36
N LEU A 82 -0.84 -9.10 4.35
CA LEU A 82 -0.61 -8.67 2.98
C LEU A 82 -1.64 -9.32 2.04
N PRO A 83 -2.02 -8.64 0.93
CA PRO A 83 -2.94 -9.18 -0.05
C PRO A 83 -2.25 -10.22 -0.92
N VAL A 84 -3.01 -11.27 -1.29
CA VAL A 84 -2.62 -12.30 -2.24
C VAL A 84 -3.62 -12.29 -3.38
N VAL A 85 -3.11 -12.17 -4.60
CA VAL A 85 -3.89 -12.33 -5.83
C VAL A 85 -3.95 -13.82 -6.15
N THR A 86 -5.13 -14.41 -6.07
CA THR A 86 -5.34 -15.85 -6.29
C THR A 86 -5.75 -16.17 -7.74
N ALA A 87 -6.47 -15.25 -8.39
CA ALA A 87 -6.85 -15.34 -9.79
C ALA A 87 -7.17 -13.95 -10.35
N ALA A 88 -7.18 -13.82 -11.68
CA ALA A 88 -7.65 -12.61 -12.35
C ALA A 88 -9.13 -12.36 -12.03
N GLU A 89 -9.49 -11.10 -11.80
CA GLU A 89 -10.86 -10.66 -11.47
C GLU A 89 -11.48 -11.29 -10.21
N ALA A 90 -10.69 -11.98 -9.39
CA ALA A 90 -11.12 -12.53 -8.11
C ALA A 90 -10.91 -11.52 -6.95
N PRO A 91 -11.69 -11.64 -5.86
CA PRO A 91 -11.44 -10.86 -4.65
C PRO A 91 -10.04 -11.11 -4.07
N LEU A 92 -9.45 -10.06 -3.48
CA LEU A 92 -8.17 -10.18 -2.76
C LEU A 92 -8.36 -10.98 -1.47
N SER A 93 -7.48 -11.96 -1.25
CA SER A 93 -7.36 -12.66 0.03
C SER A 93 -6.22 -12.08 0.83
N PHE A 94 -6.43 -11.77 2.12
CA PHE A 94 -5.34 -11.30 2.98
C PHE A 94 -4.79 -12.44 3.81
N ARG A 95 -3.46 -12.57 3.82
CA ARG A 95 -2.75 -13.55 4.65
C ARG A 95 -1.96 -12.82 5.71
N ARG A 96 -1.93 -13.39 6.92
CA ARG A 96 -1.11 -12.86 8.00
C ARG A 96 0.34 -12.81 7.54
N TRP A 97 1.00 -11.69 7.82
CA TRP A 97 2.41 -11.50 7.55
C TRP A 97 3.03 -10.54 8.56
N GLN A 98 4.24 -10.83 9.00
CA GLN A 98 5.07 -9.96 9.82
C GLN A 98 6.43 -9.72 9.15
N ARG A 99 7.05 -8.56 9.43
CA ARG A 99 8.35 -8.22 8.86
C ARG A 99 9.37 -9.32 9.16
N GLY A 100 10.02 -9.82 8.10
CA GLY A 100 11.03 -10.87 8.20
C GLY A 100 10.48 -12.27 7.89
N GLU A 101 9.16 -12.46 7.85
CA GLU A 101 8.57 -13.66 7.28
C GLU A 101 8.80 -13.68 5.77
N ALA A 102 9.17 -14.86 5.25
CA ALA A 102 9.43 -15.05 3.84
C ALA A 102 8.18 -14.80 3.00
N LEU A 103 8.39 -14.25 1.80
CA LEU A 103 7.35 -14.04 0.79
C LEU A 103 7.71 -14.83 -0.47
N GLU A 104 6.67 -15.28 -1.15
CA GLU A 104 6.77 -15.96 -2.45
C GLU A 104 6.33 -14.98 -3.53
N ALA A 105 6.98 -15.01 -4.69
CA ALA A 105 6.59 -14.14 -5.79
C ALA A 105 5.14 -14.45 -6.23
N GLY A 106 4.28 -13.43 -6.20
CA GLY A 106 2.91 -13.51 -6.72
C GLY A 106 2.85 -13.41 -8.25
N VAL A 107 1.65 -13.51 -8.79
CA VAL A 107 1.33 -13.52 -10.25
C VAL A 107 1.84 -12.28 -11.01
N HIS A 108 2.19 -11.21 -10.31
CA HIS A 108 2.69 -9.96 -10.88
C HIS A 108 4.16 -9.67 -10.52
N ASP A 109 4.92 -10.70 -10.10
CA ASP A 109 6.28 -10.58 -9.56
C ASP A 109 6.36 -9.66 -8.33
N ILE A 110 5.26 -9.55 -7.61
CA ILE A 110 5.14 -8.83 -6.34
C ILE A 110 5.10 -9.90 -5.24
N PRO A 111 6.07 -9.92 -4.32
CA PRO A 111 6.06 -10.77 -3.13
C PRO A 111 4.80 -10.64 -2.27
#